data_AF-A0A3M0KF87-F1
#
_entry.id   AF-A0A3M0KF87-F1
#
_cell.length_a   1.000
_cell.length_b   1.000
_cell.length_c   1.000
_cell.angle_alpha   90.00
_cell.angle_beta   90.00
_cell.angle_gamma   90.00
#
_symmetry.space_group_name_H-M   'P 1'
#
loop_
_entity.id
_entity.type
_entity.pdbx_description
1 polymer ?
#
loop_
_entity_poly.entity_id
_entity_poly.type
_entity_poly.pdbx_seq_one_letter_code
_entity_poly.pdbx_strand_id
1 'polypeptide(L)'
;MRKLFDEYVRSRTLQNWKFWIFSIIIKPLFESFNGMVSTTSFKDLNETALAWLDQHCSLPVLRPMVLNTLRQLSRSTSILSDPSRLPEQAREAVAKASKRAGET
;
A
#
# COMPACT_ATOMS: atom_id res chain seq x y z
N MET A 1 6.77 1.58 -11.67
CA MET A 1 6.18 0.80 -10.56
C MET A 1 5.09 1.54 -9.80
N ARG A 2 5.31 2.78 -9.32
CA ARG A 2 4.29 3.54 -8.56
C ARG A 2 2.96 3.76 -9.32
N LYS A 3 2.99 4.21 -10.57
CA LYS A 3 1.77 4.38 -11.40
C LYS A 3 0.96 3.08 -11.55
N LEU A 4 1.65 1.96 -11.84
CA LEU A 4 1.03 0.64 -11.95
C LEU A 4 0.36 0.19 -10.63
N PHE A 5 1.02 0.46 -9.50
CA PHE A 5 0.44 0.20 -8.18
C PHE A 5 -0.81 1.06 -7.94
N ASP A 6 -0.74 2.36 -8.20
CA ASP A 6 -1.87 3.27 -7.97
C ASP A 6 -3.07 2.90 -8.86
N GLU A 7 -2.85 2.54 -10.12
CA GLU A 7 -3.88 2.03 -11.04
C GLU A 7 -4.48 0.71 -10.55
N TYR A 8 -3.65 -0.24 -10.11
CA TYR A 8 -4.10 -1.51 -9.57
C TYR A 8 -4.95 -1.31 -8.31
N VAL A 9 -4.48 -0.47 -7.38
CA VAL A 9 -5.21 -0.12 -6.16
C VAL A 9 -6.54 0.52 -6.49
N ARG A 10 -6.60 1.43 -7.47
CA ARG A 10 -7.85 2.04 -7.92
C ARG A 10 -8.83 0.98 -8.45
N SER A 11 -8.40 0.15 -9.39
CA SER A 11 -9.24 -0.89 -10.01
C SER A 11 -9.81 -1.84 -8.95
N ARG A 12 -8.95 -2.34 -8.06
CA ARG A 12 -9.35 -3.28 -7.00
C ARG A 12 -10.23 -2.65 -5.92
N THR A 13 -10.00 -1.37 -5.58
CA THR A 13 -10.84 -0.62 -4.62
C THR A 13 -12.25 -0.42 -5.14
N LEU A 14 -12.41 -0.14 -6.44
CA LEU A 14 -13.73 0.02 -7.06
C LEU A 14 -14.54 -1.28 -7.06
N GLN A 15 -13.87 -2.43 -7.21
CA GLN A 15 -14.49 -3.75 -7.11
C GLN A 15 -14.79 -4.14 -5.66
N ASN A 16 -13.85 -3.89 -4.75
CA ASN A 16 -13.97 -4.21 -3.34
C ASN A 16 -13.23 -3.16 -2.50
N TRP A 17 -14.00 -2.29 -1.82
CA TRP A 17 -13.45 -1.18 -1.05
C TRP A 17 -12.50 -1.64 0.07
N LYS A 18 -12.63 -2.87 0.58
CA LYS A 18 -11.72 -3.42 1.62
C LYS A 18 -10.28 -3.55 1.10
N PHE A 19 -10.10 -3.69 -0.22
CA PHE A 19 -8.77 -3.72 -0.83
C PHE A 19 -8.00 -2.41 -0.59
N TRP A 20 -8.70 -1.28 -0.46
CA TRP A 20 -8.06 -0.01 -0.16
C TRP A 20 -7.31 -0.07 1.18
N ILE A 21 -7.90 -0.64 2.23
CA ILE A 21 -7.24 -0.82 3.53
C ILE A 21 -5.96 -1.66 3.36
N PHE A 22 -6.07 -2.80 2.66
CA PHE A 22 -4.92 -3.64 2.34
C PHE A 22 -3.83 -2.86 1.59
N SER A 23 -4.23 -2.02 0.62
CA SER A 23 -3.29 -1.22 -0.17
C SER A 23 -2.50 -0.24 0.68
N ILE A 24 -3.10 0.34 1.72
CA ILE A 24 -2.42 1.25 2.63
C ILE A 24 -1.40 0.45 3.46
N ILE A 25 -1.76 -0.73 3.94
CA ILE A 25 -0.88 -1.61 4.72
C ILE A 25 0.32 -2.09 3.89
N ILE A 26 0.11 -2.46 2.63
CA ILE A 26 1.18 -3.01 1.78
C ILE A 26 2.06 -1.93 1.16
N LYS A 27 1.60 -0.67 1.07
CA LYS A 27 2.32 0.41 0.38
C LYS A 27 3.75 0.63 0.90
N PRO A 28 4.04 0.67 2.22
CA PRO A 28 5.40 0.81 2.71
C PRO A 28 6.32 -0.35 2.28
N LEU A 29 5.80 -1.58 2.24
CA LEU A 29 6.53 -2.76 1.77
C LEU A 29 6.78 -2.71 0.27
N PHE A 30 5.80 -2.29 -0.51
CA PHE A 30 5.97 -2.09 -1.95
C PHE A 30 7.04 -1.03 -2.27
N GLU A 31 7.02 0.08 -1.53
CA GLU A 31 8.02 1.14 -1.70
C GLU A 31 9.43 0.69 -1.31
N SER A 32 9.58 -0.04 -0.19
CA SER A 32 10.89 -0.59 0.20
C SER A 32 11.38 -1.67 -0.78
N PHE A 33 10.49 -2.53 -1.29
CA PHE A 33 10.82 -3.55 -2.27
C PHE A 33 11.39 -2.91 -3.55
N ASN A 34 10.70 -1.91 -4.10
CA ASN A 34 11.17 -1.21 -5.30
C ASN A 34 12.48 -0.43 -5.09
N GLY A 35 12.80 -0.06 -3.84
CA GLY A 35 14.04 0.62 -3.49
C GLY A 35 15.24 -0.32 -3.29
N MET A 36 14.99 -1.58 -2.90
CA MET A 36 16.04 -2.52 -2.51
C MET A 36 16.28 -3.64 -3.54
N VAL A 37 15.23 -4.12 -4.19
CA VAL A 37 15.32 -5.30 -5.07
C VAL A 37 15.83 -4.92 -6.44
N SER A 38 16.89 -5.61 -6.88
CA SER A 38 17.49 -5.42 -8.19
C SER A 38 16.72 -6.17 -9.28
N THR A 39 16.71 -5.62 -10.49
CA THR A 39 16.13 -6.24 -11.69
C THR A 39 17.16 -6.42 -12.81
N THR A 40 18.45 -6.28 -12.49
CA THR A 40 19.58 -6.36 -13.44
C THR A 40 19.79 -7.75 -14.03
N SER A 41 19.55 -8.79 -13.25
CA SER A 41 19.60 -10.18 -13.69
C SER A 41 18.63 -11.02 -12.85
N PHE A 42 18.31 -12.23 -13.33
CA PHE A 42 17.48 -13.16 -12.56
C PHE A 42 18.14 -13.56 -11.22
N LYS A 43 19.46 -13.71 -11.22
CA LYS A 43 20.23 -14.03 -10.01
C LYS A 43 20.14 -12.89 -8.99
N ASP A 44 20.42 -11.66 -9.42
CA ASP A 44 20.37 -10.49 -8.54
C ASP A 44 18.96 -10.26 -8.03
N LEU A 45 17.94 -10.44 -8.88
CA LEU A 45 16.53 -10.37 -8.47
C LEU A 45 16.23 -11.36 -7.35
N ASN A 46 16.61 -12.62 -7.51
CA ASN A 46 16.36 -13.64 -6.50
C ASN A 46 17.08 -13.35 -5.19
N GLU A 47 18.39 -13.07 -5.24
CA GLU A 47 19.22 -12.81 -4.05
C GLU A 47 18.76 -11.56 -3.30
N THR A 48 18.50 -10.46 -4.01
CA THR A 48 18.07 -9.20 -3.38
C THR A 48 16.62 -9.25 -2.90
N ALA A 49 15.72 -9.99 -3.56
CA ALA A 49 14.35 -10.20 -3.08
C ALA A 49 14.31 -11.02 -1.79
N LEU A 50 15.13 -12.08 -1.69
CA LEU A 50 15.26 -12.87 -0.46
C LEU A 50 15.85 -12.02 0.67
N ALA A 51 16.91 -11.25 0.38
CA ALA A 51 17.49 -10.34 1.37
C ALA A 51 16.48 -9.29 1.85
N TRP A 52 15.65 -8.74 0.95
CA TRP A 52 14.58 -7.82 1.31
C TRP A 52 13.54 -8.48 2.22
N LEU A 53 13.15 -9.72 1.92
CA LEU A 53 12.19 -10.48 2.71
C LEU A 53 12.70 -10.64 4.16
N ASP A 54 13.95 -11.07 4.32
CA ASP A 54 14.55 -11.31 5.64
C ASP A 54 14.63 -10.01 6.47
N GLN A 55 14.92 -8.88 5.83
CA GLN A 55 15.08 -7.59 6.50
C GLN A 55 13.75 -6.89 6.80
N HIS A 56 12.76 -6.99 5.91
CA HIS A 56 11.54 -6.16 5.96
C HIS A 56 10.26 -6.92 6.32
N CYS A 57 10.25 -8.25 6.25
CA CYS A 57 9.05 -9.06 6.48
C CYS A 57 9.10 -9.89 7.77
N SER A 58 10.03 -9.61 8.68
CA SER A 58 10.04 -10.23 10.01
C SER A 58 8.88 -9.69 10.87
N LEU A 59 8.34 -10.51 11.78
CA LEU A 59 7.25 -10.09 12.68
C LEU A 59 7.58 -8.84 13.52
N PRO A 60 8.81 -8.66 14.06
CA PRO A 60 9.19 -7.44 14.77
C PRO A 60 9.13 -6.17 13.90
N VAL A 61 9.32 -6.29 12.59
CA VAL A 61 9.24 -5.17 11.63
C VAL A 61 7.80 -4.94 11.17
N LEU A 62 7.08 -6.02 10.83
CA LEU A 62 5.72 -5.94 10.29
C LEU A 62 4.72 -5.43 11.33
N ARG A 63 4.79 -5.89 12.58
CA ARG A 63 3.83 -5.51 13.63
C ARG A 63 3.74 -3.98 13.83
N PRO A 64 4.83 -3.24 14.08
CA PRO A 64 4.76 -1.79 14.22
C PRO A 64 4.34 -1.09 12.93
N MET A 65 4.72 -1.61 11.75
CA MET A 65 4.31 -1.05 10.46
C MET A 65 2.79 -1.14 10.25
N VAL A 66 2.20 -2.32 10.48
CA VAL A 66 0.75 -2.53 10.37
C VAL A 66 0.01 -1.67 11.39
N LEU A 67 0.45 -1.66 12.66
CA LEU A 67 -0.18 -0.86 13.71
C LEU A 67 -0.12 0.65 13.42
N ASN A 68 1.01 1.15 12.91
CA ASN A 68 1.13 2.54 12.50
C ASN A 68 0.18 2.87 11.35
N THR A 69 0.02 1.96 10.39
CA THR A 69 -0.89 2.13 9.27
C THR A 69 -2.35 2.15 9.72
N LEU A 70 -2.75 1.22 10.59
CA LEU A 70 -4.10 1.19 11.16
C LEU A 70 -4.38 2.45 12.01
N ARG A 71 -3.39 2.93 12.76
CA ARG A 71 -3.49 4.20 13.50
C ARG A 71 -3.61 5.41 12.58
N GLN A 72 -2.92 5.41 11.44
CA GLN A 72 -3.09 6.47 10.46
C GLN A 72 -4.51 6.42 9.89
N LEU A 73 -4.99 5.23 9.52
CA LEU A 73 -6.33 5.04 8.98
C LEU A 73 -7.41 5.48 9.96
N SER A 74 -7.23 5.22 11.25
CA SER A 74 -8.17 5.69 12.28
C SER A 74 -8.23 7.21 12.44
N ARG A 75 -7.16 7.92 12.06
CA ARG A 75 -7.08 9.39 12.10
C ARG A 75 -7.50 10.07 10.80
N SER A 76 -7.35 9.38 9.66
CA SER A 76 -7.65 9.94 8.33
C SER A 76 -9.04 9.58 7.81
N THR A 77 -9.76 8.71 8.52
CA THR A 77 -11.09 8.25 8.17
C THR A 77 -12.03 8.39 9.36
N SER A 78 -13.32 8.18 9.14
CA SER A 78 -14.31 8.13 10.21
C SER A 78 -14.49 6.73 10.79
N ILE A 79 -13.56 5.77 10.58
CA ILE A 79 -13.74 4.36 11.02
C ILE A 79 -14.12 4.21 12.50
N LEU A 80 -13.64 5.09 13.38
CA LEU A 80 -13.90 5.00 14.82
C LEU A 80 -15.26 5.60 15.23
N SER A 81 -15.82 6.51 14.44
CA SER A 81 -17.07 7.21 14.74
C SER A 81 -18.24 6.75 13.88
N ASP A 82 -17.98 6.53 12.60
CA ASP A 82 -18.94 6.04 11.60
C ASP A 82 -18.22 5.13 10.57
N PRO A 83 -18.16 3.81 10.84
CA PRO A 83 -17.56 2.83 9.95
C PRO A 83 -18.29 2.68 8.61
N SER A 84 -19.58 3.05 8.55
CA SER A 84 -20.41 2.86 7.34
C SER A 84 -19.95 3.75 6.17
N ARG A 85 -19.20 4.81 6.45
CA ARG A 85 -18.63 5.75 5.48
C ARG A 85 -17.33 5.29 4.83
N LEU A 86 -16.66 4.26 5.36
CA LEU A 86 -15.40 3.77 4.79
C LEU A 86 -15.48 3.37 3.31
N PRO A 87 -16.53 2.70 2.82
CA PRO A 87 -16.64 2.37 1.40
C PRO A 87 -16.61 3.60 0.50
N GLU A 88 -17.20 4.72 0.93
CA GLU A 88 -17.21 5.98 0.19
C GLU A 88 -15.85 6.68 0.30
N GLN A 89 -15.28 6.79 1.51
CA GLN A 89 -13.96 7.37 1.75
C GLN A 89 -12.85 6.66 0.97
N ALA A 90 -12.92 5.33 0.85
CA ALA A 90 -11.99 4.54 0.05
C ALA A 90 -12.08 4.90 -1.45
N ARG A 91 -13.30 5.02 -1.99
CA ARG A 91 -13.53 5.40 -3.41
C ARG A 91 -13.07 6.82 -3.69
N GLU A 92 -13.33 7.76 -2.79
CA GLU A 92 -12.84 9.13 -2.90
C GLU A 92 -11.31 9.19 -2.87
N ALA A 93 -10.66 8.42 -1.99
CA ALA A 93 -9.22 8.42 -1.84
C ALA A 93 -8.52 8.02 -3.16
N VAL A 94 -9.00 6.97 -3.83
CA VAL A 94 -8.45 6.55 -5.13
C VAL A 94 -8.81 7.50 -6.29
N ALA A 95 -9.96 8.18 -6.22
CA ALA A 95 -10.32 9.21 -7.19
C ALA A 95 -9.43 10.46 -7.06
N LYS A 96 -9.16 10.92 -5.84
CA LYS A 96 -8.25 12.04 -5.54
C LYS A 96 -6.82 11.74 -5.96
N ALA A 97 -6.34 10.51 -5.72
CA ALA A 97 -5.01 10.07 -6.15
C ALA A 97 -4.84 10.13 -7.68
N SER A 98 -5.89 9.78 -8.43
CA SER A 98 -5.88 9.81 -9.90
C SER A 98 -5.79 11.22 -10.47
N LYS A 99 -6.43 12.22 -9.82
CA LYS A 99 -6.35 13.62 -10.24
C LYS A 99 -4.92 14.17 -10.11
N ARG A 100 -4.27 13.89 -8.96
CA ARG A 100 -2.88 14.32 -8.73
C ARG A 100 -1.89 13.71 -9.71
N ALA A 101 -2.13 12.49 -10.18
CA ALA A 101 -1.25 11.81 -11.14
C ALA A 101 -1.38 12.34 -12.59
N GLY A 102 -2.46 13.06 -12.92
CA GLY A 102 -2.67 13.69 -14.23
C GLY A 102 -2.19 15.15 -14.31
N GLU A 103 -1.86 15.75 -13.17
CA GLU A 103 -1.37 17.13 -13.05
C GLU A 103 0.17 17.23 -13.04
N THR A 104 0.88 16.10 -13.06
CA THR A 104 2.36 15.96 -13.08
C THR A 104 2.82 15.13 -14.26
#